data_AF-A0A973XBS7-F1
#
_entry.id   AF-A0A973XBS7-F1
#
_cell.length_a   1.000
_cell.length_b   1.000
_cell.length_c   1.000
_cell.angle_alpha   90.00
_cell.angle_beta   90.00
_cell.angle_gamma   90.00
#
_symmetry.space_group_name_H-M   'P 1'
#
loop_
_entity.id
_entity.type
_entity.pdbx_description
1 polymer ?
#
loop_
_entity_poly.entity_id
_entity_poly.type
_entity_poly.pdbx_seq_one_letter_code
_entity_poly.pdbx_strand_id
1 'polypeptide(L)'
;DYKGAVKMWEKLAESGPPGNVFVNQVQQAIAEARSLAGMPPAAQPLDAAARPLDPVAQPAAAGASVSGTVTLAAAVAKQAQPEDTVFVFARAVEGSRMPLAILRKQVKDLPITFNLNDSMAMSPSSALSSQSQVIVGARVSKSGNAMPQPGDLQGQSAPVKVGASNLKIEIKELVKP
;
A
#
# COMPACT_ATOMS: atom_id res chain seq x y z
N ASP A 1 20.87 -2.64 -12.96
CA ASP A 1 21.10 -2.27 -14.36
C ASP A 1 19.74 -2.11 -15.05
N TYR A 2 19.40 -0.91 -15.51
CA TYR A 2 18.06 -0.62 -16.05
C TYR A 2 17.83 -1.26 -17.43
N LYS A 3 18.89 -1.49 -18.23
CA LYS A 3 18.79 -2.16 -19.53
C LYS A 3 18.49 -3.66 -19.37
N GLY A 4 19.05 -4.28 -18.33
CA GLY A 4 18.72 -5.66 -17.94
C GLY A 4 17.27 -5.81 -17.48
N ALA A 5 16.75 -4.84 -16.72
CA ALA A 5 15.36 -4.82 -16.30
C ALA A 5 14.41 -4.74 -17.50
N VAL A 6 14.64 -3.83 -18.46
CA VAL A 6 13.79 -3.71 -19.66
C VAL A 6 13.64 -5.04 -20.41
N LYS A 7 14.74 -5.77 -20.64
CA LYS A 7 14.70 -7.08 -21.35
C LYS A 7 13.89 -8.15 -20.63
N MET A 8 13.97 -8.21 -19.30
CA MET A 8 13.20 -9.19 -18.52
C MET A 8 11.70 -8.89 -18.57
N TRP A 9 11.34 -7.62 -18.59
CA TRP A 9 9.96 -7.18 -18.56
C TRP A 9 9.30 -7.26 -19.94
N GLU A 10 10.04 -7.04 -21.03
CA GLU A 10 9.57 -7.28 -22.40
C GLU A 10 9.18 -8.75 -22.62
N LYS A 11 10.02 -9.68 -22.15
CA LYS A 11 9.74 -11.13 -22.22
C LYS A 11 8.51 -11.53 -21.40
N LEU A 12 8.21 -10.80 -20.33
CA LEU A 12 7.03 -11.02 -19.50
C LEU A 12 5.76 -10.44 -20.15
N ALA A 13 5.87 -9.33 -20.87
CA ALA A 13 4.75 -8.76 -21.64
C ALA A 13 4.34 -9.63 -22.83
N GLU A 14 5.31 -10.27 -23.51
CA GLU A 14 5.06 -11.18 -24.64
C GLU A 14 4.36 -12.50 -24.24
N SER A 15 4.45 -12.92 -22.98
CA SER A 15 3.87 -14.19 -22.50
C SER A 15 2.42 -14.08 -22.00
N GLY A 16 1.85 -12.88 -21.98
CA GLY A 16 0.47 -12.64 -21.52
C GLY A 16 -0.51 -12.37 -22.67
N PRO A 17 -1.79 -12.80 -22.56
CA PRO A 17 -2.79 -12.47 -23.56
C PRO A 17 -3.09 -10.96 -23.61
N PRO A 18 -3.26 -10.36 -24.81
CA PRO A 18 -3.57 -8.95 -24.96
C PRO A 18 -4.91 -8.60 -24.28
N GLY A 19 -4.97 -7.48 -23.57
CA GLY A 19 -6.14 -7.05 -22.80
C GLY A 19 -6.13 -7.46 -21.33
N ASN A 20 -5.13 -8.25 -20.89
CA ASN A 20 -4.96 -8.55 -19.48
C ASN A 20 -4.35 -7.35 -18.75
N VAL A 21 -4.91 -7.00 -17.58
CA VAL A 21 -4.49 -5.82 -16.79
C VAL A 21 -2.99 -5.87 -16.44
N PHE A 22 -2.46 -7.09 -16.28
CA PHE A 22 -1.04 -7.36 -16.08
C PHE A 22 -0.15 -6.90 -17.24
N VAL A 23 -0.55 -7.20 -18.49
CA VAL A 23 0.22 -6.81 -19.68
C VAL A 23 0.27 -5.29 -19.80
N ASN A 24 -0.84 -4.60 -19.53
CA ASN A 24 -0.89 -3.14 -19.54
C ASN A 24 0.03 -2.51 -18.48
N GLN A 25 0.13 -3.12 -17.30
CA GLN A 25 1.02 -2.65 -16.22
C GLN A 25 2.50 -2.89 -16.54
N VAL A 26 2.83 -4.05 -17.12
CA VAL A 26 4.21 -4.36 -17.55
C VAL A 26 4.65 -3.41 -18.65
N GLN A 27 3.77 -3.05 -19.59
CA GLN A 27 4.07 -2.08 -20.66
C GLN A 27 4.39 -0.67 -20.11
N GLN A 28 3.66 -0.20 -19.10
CA GLN A 28 3.95 1.09 -18.44
C GLN A 28 5.31 1.08 -17.74
N ALA A 29 5.64 -0.01 -17.04
CA ALA A 29 6.92 -0.15 -16.36
C ALA A 29 8.11 -0.28 -17.33
N ILE A 30 7.93 -0.91 -18.49
CA ILE A 30 8.94 -0.94 -19.56
C ILE A 30 9.20 0.48 -20.08
N ALA A 31 8.14 1.29 -20.25
CA ALA A 31 8.28 2.67 -20.72
C ALA A 31 9.07 3.54 -19.73
N GLU A 32 8.77 3.42 -18.44
CA GLU A 32 9.49 4.14 -17.37
C GLU A 32 10.96 3.69 -17.26
N ALA A 33 11.22 2.37 -17.29
CA ALA A 33 12.57 1.83 -17.26
C ALA A 33 13.41 2.23 -18.49
N ARG A 34 12.80 2.33 -19.69
CA ARG A 34 13.45 2.84 -20.91
C ARG A 34 13.76 4.33 -20.80
N SER A 35 12.85 5.12 -20.23
CA SER A 35 13.07 6.56 -19.98
C SER A 35 14.25 6.78 -19.03
N LEU A 36 14.34 6.00 -17.94
CA LEU A 36 15.45 6.05 -17.00
C LEU A 36 16.76 5.51 -17.61
N ALA A 37 16.68 4.61 -18.58
CA ALA A 37 17.83 4.07 -19.31
C ALA A 37 18.27 4.93 -20.51
N GLY A 38 17.61 6.06 -20.77
CA GLY A 38 17.90 6.93 -21.93
C GLY A 38 17.61 6.27 -23.29
N MET A 39 16.71 5.29 -23.32
CA MET A 39 16.32 4.54 -24.52
C MET A 39 15.02 5.10 -25.10
N PRO A 40 14.83 5.04 -26.44
CA PRO A 40 13.60 5.52 -27.06
C PRO A 40 12.38 4.73 -26.57
N PRO A 41 11.22 5.40 -26.35
CA PRO A 41 9.99 4.76 -25.93
C PRO A 41 9.54 3.73 -26.97
N ALA A 42 8.97 2.61 -26.52
CA ALA A 42 8.35 1.65 -27.41
C ALA A 42 7.10 2.30 -28.04
N ALA A 43 6.96 2.20 -29.37
CA ALA A 43 5.85 2.78 -30.10
C ALA A 43 4.53 2.13 -29.64
N GLN A 44 3.73 2.87 -28.88
CA GLN A 44 2.34 2.51 -28.59
C GLN A 44 1.48 2.85 -29.82
N PRO A 45 0.50 2.01 -30.22
CA PRO A 45 -0.56 2.45 -31.12
C PRO A 45 -1.34 3.57 -30.41
N LEU A 46 -1.33 4.75 -31.03
CA LEU A 46 -2.05 5.93 -30.60
C LEU A 46 -3.54 5.77 -30.93
N ASP A 47 -4.36 5.47 -29.94
CA ASP A 47 -5.81 5.71 -30.01
C ASP A 47 -6.29 6.53 -28.80
N ALA A 48 -6.47 7.82 -29.10
CA ALA A 48 -7.32 8.86 -28.53
C ALA A 48 -8.01 8.64 -27.16
N ALA A 49 -7.73 9.54 -26.21
CA ALA A 49 -8.60 10.71 -25.93
C ALA A 49 -8.31 11.28 -24.54
N ALA A 50 -8.08 12.58 -24.49
CA ALA A 50 -7.81 13.35 -23.29
C ALA A 50 -8.95 13.28 -22.25
N ARG A 51 -8.58 12.98 -20.99
CA ARG A 51 -9.16 13.60 -19.80
C ARG A 51 -8.02 13.87 -18.80
N PRO A 52 -7.89 15.07 -18.23
CA PRO A 52 -7.02 15.30 -17.09
C PRO A 52 -7.76 14.85 -15.84
N LEU A 53 -7.40 13.69 -15.29
CA LEU A 53 -7.84 13.25 -13.97
C LEU A 53 -6.66 12.58 -13.28
N ASP A 54 -6.07 13.36 -12.37
CA ASP A 54 -5.32 12.98 -11.17
C ASP A 54 -4.14 11.99 -11.31
N PRO A 55 -2.99 12.24 -10.65
CA PRO A 55 -1.96 11.23 -10.51
C PRO A 55 -2.49 10.12 -9.59
N VAL A 56 -3.23 9.17 -10.13
CA VAL A 56 -3.35 7.84 -9.52
C VAL A 56 -1.97 7.22 -9.67
N ALA A 57 -1.16 7.44 -8.64
CA ALA A 57 0.09 6.74 -8.40
C ALA A 57 -0.17 5.24 -8.56
N GLN A 58 0.18 4.73 -9.74
CA GLN A 58 0.17 3.32 -10.03
C GLN A 58 1.27 2.71 -9.16
N PRO A 59 0.98 1.65 -8.37
CA PRO A 59 1.95 1.11 -7.43
C PRO A 59 3.12 0.59 -8.25
N ALA A 60 4.28 1.22 -8.04
CA ALA A 60 5.57 0.69 -8.45
C ALA A 60 5.59 -0.81 -8.15
N ALA A 61 6.09 -1.62 -9.07
CA ALA A 61 6.48 -2.98 -8.73
C ALA A 61 7.55 -2.87 -7.63
N ALA A 62 7.13 -3.04 -6.38
CA ALA A 62 7.98 -2.85 -5.23
C ALA A 62 7.78 -4.08 -4.36
N GLY A 63 8.91 -4.71 -3.99
CA GLY A 63 8.96 -5.87 -3.11
C GLY A 63 7.81 -5.88 -2.12
N ALA A 64 6.98 -6.92 -2.24
CA ALA A 64 5.94 -7.29 -1.31
C ALA A 64 5.37 -6.14 -0.45
N SER A 65 4.73 -5.18 -1.11
CA SER A 65 4.13 -4.03 -0.46
C SER A 65 2.61 -4.19 -0.37
N VAL A 66 1.99 -3.51 0.60
CA VAL A 66 0.56 -3.52 0.82
C VAL A 66 0.05 -2.08 0.85
N SER A 67 -0.95 -1.79 0.03
CA SER A 67 -1.47 -0.42 -0.11
C SER A 67 -2.98 -0.34 0.00
N GLY A 68 -3.46 0.83 0.40
CA GLY A 68 -4.88 1.06 0.57
C GLY A 68 -5.20 2.45 1.09
N THR A 69 -6.45 2.64 1.50
CA THR A 69 -6.97 3.86 2.07
C THR A 69 -7.47 3.60 3.47
N VAL A 70 -7.10 4.47 4.41
CA VAL A 70 -7.66 4.49 5.76
C VAL A 70 -8.71 5.58 5.85
N THR A 71 -9.84 5.21 6.43
CA THR A 71 -11.00 6.07 6.65
C THR A 71 -11.45 5.97 8.10
N LEU A 72 -12.08 7.03 8.59
CA LEU A 72 -12.67 7.08 9.93
C LEU A 72 -14.19 6.95 9.81
N ALA A 73 -14.78 5.98 10.48
CA ALA A 73 -16.23 5.84 10.49
C ALA A 73 -16.87 6.98 11.29
N ALA A 74 -17.99 7.50 10.79
CA ALA A 74 -18.73 8.58 11.44
C ALA A 74 -19.16 8.24 12.88
N ALA A 75 -19.37 6.96 13.18
CA ALA A 75 -19.74 6.47 14.51
C ALA A 75 -18.68 6.77 15.58
N VAL A 76 -17.39 6.71 15.23
CA VAL A 76 -16.27 6.96 16.14
C VAL A 76 -15.56 8.29 15.86
N ALA A 77 -15.94 9.00 14.80
CA ALA A 77 -15.38 10.30 14.46
C ALA A 77 -15.50 11.33 15.58
N LYS A 78 -16.58 11.29 16.37
CA LYS A 78 -16.76 12.17 17.55
C LYS A 78 -15.80 11.84 18.71
N GLN A 79 -15.22 10.66 18.71
CA GLN A 79 -14.28 10.21 19.74
C GLN A 79 -12.83 10.48 19.35
N ALA A 80 -12.56 10.79 18.08
CA ALA A 80 -11.24 11.15 17.57
C ALA A 80 -11.06 12.68 17.55
N GLN A 81 -9.88 13.15 17.94
CA GLN A 81 -9.45 14.53 17.77
C GLN A 81 -8.61 14.64 16.48
N PRO A 82 -8.66 15.78 15.75
CA PRO A 82 -7.87 15.98 14.53
C PRO A 82 -6.35 15.86 14.76
N GLU A 83 -5.89 16.12 15.98
CA GLU A 83 -4.48 16.02 16.38
C GLU A 83 -4.06 14.61 16.84
N ASP A 84 -5.02 13.69 17.03
CA ASP A 84 -4.71 12.32 17.44
C ASP A 84 -3.85 11.62 16.38
N THR A 85 -2.97 10.73 16.84
CA THR A 85 -2.05 10.01 15.95
C THR A 85 -2.71 8.77 15.38
N VAL A 86 -2.77 8.68 14.06
CA VAL A 86 -3.17 7.50 13.31
C VAL A 86 -1.94 6.64 13.02
N PHE A 87 -1.91 5.45 13.61
CA PHE A 87 -0.95 4.39 13.34
C PHE A 87 -1.53 3.39 12.36
N VAL A 88 -1.02 3.38 11.13
CA VAL A 88 -1.34 2.33 10.14
C VAL A 88 -0.23 1.31 10.19
N PHE A 89 -0.55 0.04 10.43
CA PHE A 89 0.45 -1.00 10.59
C PHE A 89 0.05 -2.28 9.86
N ALA A 90 1.03 -3.05 9.43
CA ALA A 90 0.84 -4.40 8.92
C ALA A 90 1.45 -5.38 9.91
N ARG A 91 0.74 -6.45 10.22
CA ARG A 91 1.22 -7.55 11.08
C ARG A 91 1.01 -8.88 10.38
N ALA A 92 1.81 -9.88 10.73
CA ALA A 92 1.57 -11.25 10.28
C ALA A 92 0.22 -11.77 10.80
N VAL A 93 -0.43 -12.65 10.03
CA VAL A 93 -1.67 -13.34 10.47
C VAL A 93 -1.36 -14.28 11.62
N GLU A 94 -0.22 -14.97 11.54
CA GLU A 94 0.29 -15.89 12.54
C GLU A 94 1.63 -15.39 13.07
N GLY A 95 1.85 -15.53 14.38
CA GLY A 95 3.11 -15.12 15.04
C GLY A 95 2.96 -13.94 15.99
N SER A 96 4.05 -13.19 16.17
CA SER A 96 4.13 -12.12 17.17
C SER A 96 3.13 -10.99 16.88
N ARG A 97 2.53 -10.43 17.94
CA ARG A 97 1.65 -9.24 17.86
C ARG A 97 2.41 -7.95 17.49
N MET A 98 3.72 -8.03 17.26
CA MET A 98 4.53 -6.90 16.81
C MET A 98 4.24 -6.57 15.33
N PRO A 99 4.11 -5.29 14.98
CA PRO A 99 3.92 -4.86 13.61
C PRO A 99 5.22 -5.04 12.80
N LEU A 100 5.07 -5.44 11.54
CA LEU A 100 6.16 -5.60 10.58
C LEU A 100 6.54 -4.25 9.96
N ALA A 101 5.52 -3.45 9.63
CA ALA A 101 5.66 -2.10 9.14
C ALA A 101 4.65 -1.19 9.86
N ILE A 102 5.07 0.04 10.13
CA ILE A 102 4.22 1.05 10.79
C ILE A 102 4.40 2.41 10.13
N LEU A 103 3.27 3.06 9.89
CA LEU A 103 3.17 4.41 9.35
C LEU A 103 2.41 5.27 10.36
N ARG A 104 2.95 6.44 10.66
CA ARG A 104 2.35 7.42 11.58
C ARG A 104 1.79 8.59 10.77
N LYS A 105 0.53 8.93 11.03
CA LYS A 105 -0.23 10.04 10.43
C LYS A 105 -1.11 10.70 11.50
N GLN A 106 -1.86 11.73 11.14
CA GLN A 106 -2.81 12.37 12.04
C GLN A 106 -4.25 12.18 11.55
N VAL A 107 -5.23 12.29 12.45
CA VAL A 107 -6.65 12.12 12.09
C VAL A 107 -7.10 13.18 11.09
N LYS A 108 -6.60 14.42 11.19
CA LYS A 108 -6.90 15.49 10.22
C LYS A 108 -6.46 15.20 8.79
N ASP A 109 -5.55 14.25 8.58
CA ASP A 109 -5.11 13.85 7.24
C ASP A 109 -6.07 12.84 6.61
N LEU A 110 -7.04 12.29 7.36
CA LEU A 110 -7.96 11.29 6.85
C LEU A 110 -8.98 11.92 5.86
N PRO A 111 -9.30 11.22 4.75
CA PRO A 111 -8.83 9.90 4.36
C PRO A 111 -7.39 9.90 3.81
N ILE A 112 -6.54 9.02 4.33
CA ILE A 112 -5.15 8.86 3.84
C ILE A 112 -5.01 7.63 2.98
N THR A 113 -4.17 7.73 1.95
CA THR A 113 -3.66 6.56 1.24
C THR A 113 -2.35 6.12 1.88
N PHE A 114 -2.21 4.83 2.16
CA PHE A 114 -1.01 4.23 2.72
C PHE A 114 -0.36 3.24 1.75
N ASN A 115 0.96 3.16 1.82
CA ASN A 115 1.75 2.12 1.19
C ASN A 115 2.75 1.61 2.23
N LEU A 116 2.58 0.38 2.67
CA LEU A 116 3.48 -0.31 3.59
C LEU A 116 4.37 -1.23 2.75
N ASN A 117 5.68 -1.09 2.86
CA ASN A 117 6.63 -1.88 2.09
C ASN A 117 7.78 -2.36 2.97
N ASP A 118 8.64 -3.23 2.42
CA ASP A 118 9.78 -3.81 3.15
C ASP A 118 10.81 -2.77 3.61
N SER A 119 10.87 -1.59 2.97
CA SER A 119 11.74 -0.50 3.42
C SER A 119 11.31 0.11 4.76
N MET A 120 10.07 -0.15 5.19
CA MET A 120 9.57 0.24 6.51
C MET A 120 9.77 -0.85 7.59
N ALA A 121 10.32 -2.01 7.22
CA ALA A 121 10.62 -3.08 8.16
C ALA A 121 11.89 -2.74 8.96
N MET A 122 11.82 -2.88 10.29
CA MET A 122 12.97 -2.65 11.18
C MET A 122 14.05 -3.73 11.04
N SER A 123 13.70 -4.91 10.55
CA SER A 123 14.64 -6.01 10.31
C SER A 123 14.24 -6.79 9.06
N PRO A 124 15.20 -7.43 8.35
CA PRO A 124 14.90 -8.28 7.19
C PRO A 124 14.06 -9.51 7.58
N SER A 125 14.14 -9.96 8.83
CA SER A 125 13.26 -11.00 9.40
C SER A 125 11.82 -10.54 9.61
N SER A 126 11.58 -9.23 9.63
CA SER A 126 10.25 -8.61 9.78
C SER A 126 9.75 -8.01 8.46
N ALA A 127 10.34 -8.40 7.32
CA ALA A 127 9.89 -7.94 6.01
C ALA A 127 8.45 -8.43 5.74
N LEU A 128 7.64 -7.59 5.10
CA LEU A 128 6.34 -8.00 4.60
C LEU A 128 6.51 -9.11 3.54
N SER A 129 7.57 -9.06 2.72
CA SER A 129 7.88 -10.10 1.71
C SER A 129 8.05 -11.50 2.25
N SER A 130 8.44 -11.62 3.51
CA SER A 130 8.63 -12.91 4.15
C SER A 130 7.30 -13.56 4.60
N GLN A 131 6.17 -12.84 4.48
CA GLN A 131 4.85 -13.32 4.91
C GLN A 131 3.95 -13.63 3.71
N SER A 132 3.21 -14.74 3.79
CA SER A 132 2.20 -15.09 2.78
C SER A 132 0.95 -14.20 2.89
N GLN A 133 0.56 -13.89 4.13
CA GLN A 133 -0.60 -13.07 4.43
C GLN A 133 -0.30 -12.16 5.62
N VAL A 134 -0.90 -10.97 5.59
CA VAL A 134 -0.80 -9.97 6.65
C VAL A 134 -2.18 -9.41 6.97
N ILE A 135 -2.33 -8.89 8.18
CA ILE A 135 -3.49 -8.10 8.59
C ILE A 135 -3.03 -6.65 8.65
N VAL A 136 -3.73 -5.78 7.92
CA VAL A 136 -3.48 -4.34 8.00
C VAL A 136 -4.43 -3.73 9.01
N GLY A 137 -3.87 -3.11 10.04
CA GLY A 137 -4.59 -2.37 11.06
C GLY A 137 -4.37 -0.87 10.92
N ALA A 138 -5.36 -0.10 11.31
CA ALA A 138 -5.24 1.33 11.56
C ALA A 138 -5.76 1.62 12.98
N ARG A 139 -5.00 2.39 13.75
CA ARG A 139 -5.36 2.80 15.12
C ARG A 139 -5.21 4.30 15.29
N VAL A 140 -6.22 4.94 15.87
CA VAL A 140 -6.12 6.30 16.42
C VAL A 140 -5.71 6.18 17.88
N SER A 141 -4.54 6.69 18.20
CA SER A 141 -4.00 6.74 19.56
C SER A 141 -4.01 8.16 20.08
N LYS A 142 -4.67 8.35 21.23
CA LYS A 142 -4.72 9.63 21.93
C LYS A 142 -3.45 9.90 22.73
N SER A 143 -2.80 8.84 23.19
CA SER A 143 -1.57 8.90 23.98
C SER A 143 -0.32 9.04 23.10
N GLY A 144 -0.44 8.89 21.78
CA GLY A 144 0.69 8.86 20.86
C GLY A 144 1.49 7.55 20.91
N ASN A 145 1.01 6.55 21.64
CA ASN A 145 1.62 5.21 21.69
C ASN A 145 1.11 4.32 20.55
N ALA A 146 2.01 3.53 19.96
CA ALA A 146 1.66 2.54 18.94
C ALA A 146 0.96 1.30 19.52
N MET A 147 1.17 1.00 20.81
CA MET A 147 0.51 -0.10 21.51
C MET A 147 -0.97 0.22 21.78
N PRO A 148 -1.85 -0.79 21.78
CA PRO A 148 -3.27 -0.56 22.07
C PRO A 148 -3.43 -0.06 23.49
N GLN A 149 -4.16 1.04 23.66
CA GLN A 149 -4.59 1.53 24.95
C GLN A 149 -6.12 1.58 25.02
N PRO A 150 -6.71 1.38 26.21
CA PRO A 150 -8.14 1.57 26.40
C PRO A 150 -8.57 2.97 25.97
N GLY A 151 -9.63 3.06 25.16
CA GLY A 151 -10.14 4.33 24.62
C GLY A 151 -9.52 4.78 23.29
N ASP A 152 -8.55 4.03 22.76
CA ASP A 152 -8.10 4.18 21.37
C ASP A 152 -9.19 3.71 20.39
N LEU A 153 -9.12 4.19 19.15
CA LEU A 153 -9.99 3.71 18.07
C LEU A 153 -9.18 2.81 17.15
N GLN A 154 -9.73 1.72 16.67
CA GLN A 154 -9.07 0.84 15.73
C GLN A 154 -9.99 0.35 14.61
N GLY A 155 -9.35 -0.09 13.53
CA GLY A 155 -9.94 -0.82 12.43
C GLY A 155 -8.90 -1.75 11.85
N GLN A 156 -9.32 -2.87 11.30
CA GLN A 156 -8.42 -3.84 10.69
C GLN A 156 -9.06 -4.50 9.47
N SER A 157 -8.24 -4.89 8.52
CA SER A 157 -8.68 -5.74 7.40
C SER A 157 -8.79 -7.20 7.84
N ALA A 158 -9.48 -7.98 7.01
CA ALA A 158 -9.26 -9.43 6.98
C ALA A 158 -7.79 -9.75 6.61
N PRO A 159 -7.34 -11.00 6.82
CA PRO A 159 -6.07 -11.49 6.27
C PRO A 159 -6.00 -11.26 4.77
N VAL A 160 -5.01 -10.49 4.33
CA VAL A 160 -4.78 -10.16 2.91
C VAL A 160 -3.42 -10.70 2.49
N LYS A 161 -3.31 -11.11 1.23
CA LYS A 161 -2.02 -11.54 0.67
C LYS A 161 -1.09 -10.34 0.59
N VAL A 162 0.19 -10.57 0.83
CA VAL A 162 1.20 -9.54 0.62
C VAL A 162 1.28 -9.22 -0.88
N GLY A 163 1.34 -7.93 -1.23
CA GLY A 163 1.08 -7.45 -2.59
C GLY A 163 -0.35 -6.93 -2.80
N ALA A 164 -1.25 -7.08 -1.82
CA ALA A 164 -2.60 -6.56 -1.92
C ALA A 164 -2.60 -5.02 -1.97
N SER A 165 -3.34 -4.48 -2.92
CA SER A 165 -3.56 -3.05 -3.11
C SER A 165 -5.04 -2.71 -3.01
N ASN A 166 -5.36 -1.42 -2.86
CA ASN A 166 -6.73 -0.92 -2.75
C ASN A 166 -7.48 -1.42 -1.50
N LEU A 167 -6.76 -1.72 -0.42
CA LEU A 167 -7.38 -2.08 0.85
C LEU A 167 -8.17 -0.91 1.41
N LYS A 168 -9.37 -1.17 1.92
CA LYS A 168 -10.18 -0.17 2.61
C LYS A 168 -10.18 -0.49 4.08
N ILE A 169 -9.44 0.30 4.87
CA ILE A 169 -9.38 0.16 6.31
C ILE A 169 -10.29 1.22 6.91
N GLU A 170 -11.31 0.77 7.62
CA GLU A 170 -12.27 1.66 8.28
C GLU A 170 -12.08 1.55 9.79
N ILE A 171 -11.69 2.65 10.42
CA ILE A 171 -11.58 2.77 11.87
C ILE A 171 -12.99 2.94 12.42
N LYS A 172 -13.49 1.93 13.14
CA LYS A 172 -14.87 1.88 13.64
C LYS A 172 -15.04 1.24 15.00
N GLU A 173 -13.99 0.63 15.55
CA GLU A 173 -14.04 -0.06 16.83
C GLU A 173 -13.34 0.76 17.91
N LEU A 174 -13.93 0.82 19.10
CA LEU A 174 -13.28 1.35 20.29
C LEU A 174 -12.51 0.21 20.99
N VAL A 175 -11.24 0.45 21.29
CA VAL A 175 -10.43 -0.45 22.12
C VAL A 175 -11.01 -0.43 23.54
N LYS A 176 -11.66 -1.53 23.89
CA LYS A 176 -12.21 -1.74 25.24
C LYS A 176 -11.08 -2.05 26.22
N PRO A 177 -11.23 -1.67 27.51
CA PRO A 177 -10.29 -2.01 28.57
C PRO A 177 -10.16 -3.52 28.79
#